data_AF-A0A9E2FMX1-F1
#
_entry.id   AF-A0A9E2FMX1-F1
#
_cell.length_a   1.000
_cell.length_b   1.000
_cell.length_c   1.000
_cell.angle_alpha   90.00
_cell.angle_beta   90.00
_cell.angle_gamma   90.00
#
_symmetry.space_group_name_H-M   'P 1'
#
loop_
_entity.id
_entity.type
_entity.pdbx_description
1 polymer ?
#
loop_
_entity_poly.entity_id
_entity_poly.type
_entity_poly.pdbx_seq_one_letter_code
_entity_poly.pdbx_strand_id
1 'polypeptide(L)'
;MKRLIVYLNRDAVGTLTQDANGLLGFRYGPEWLCQPGAIPLSRSLPLRGESFHGKHARPFFAGILPDEGPRQQIAAILGVSERNDFAILERIGGECAGAVSLLPEGVPLPDPGERRLRRLDESELREIVAELPRRPLLAGREGVRLSLAGAQGKLPVVI
;
A
#
# COMPACT_ATOMS: atom_id res chain seq x y z
N MET A 1 12.37 11.54 -9.88
CA MET A 1 11.09 11.61 -9.13
C MET A 1 10.46 10.23 -9.21
N LYS A 2 10.25 9.56 -8.08
CA LYS A 2 9.63 8.23 -8.04
C LYS A 2 8.12 8.36 -8.01
N ARG A 3 7.39 7.38 -8.56
CA ARG A 3 5.93 7.42 -8.58
C ARG A 3 5.28 6.04 -8.50
N LEU A 4 4.11 6.00 -7.86
CA LEU A 4 3.22 4.85 -7.77
C LEU A 4 1.85 5.28 -8.30
N ILE A 5 1.23 4.44 -9.11
CA ILE A 5 -0.17 4.60 -9.48
C ILE A 5 -1.02 4.16 -8.29
N VAL A 6 -1.94 5.03 -7.90
CA VAL A 6 -2.91 4.77 -6.84
C VAL A 6 -4.21 4.34 -7.49
N TYR A 7 -4.66 3.15 -7.14
CA TYR A 7 -5.93 2.60 -7.58
C TYR A 7 -6.95 2.64 -6.45
N LEU A 8 -8.21 2.86 -6.81
CA LEU A 8 -9.36 2.59 -5.95
C LEU A 8 -10.21 1.52 -6.63
N ASN A 9 -10.34 0.36 -5.98
CA ASN A 9 -10.76 -0.88 -6.59
C ASN A 9 -9.87 -1.23 -7.80
N ARG A 10 -10.34 -0.93 -9.01
CA ARG A 10 -9.62 -1.18 -10.27
C ARG A 10 -9.38 0.10 -11.08
N ASP A 11 -9.89 1.23 -10.62
CA ASP A 11 -9.77 2.50 -11.33
C ASP A 11 -8.49 3.21 -10.89
N ALA A 12 -7.69 3.66 -11.85
CA ALA A 12 -6.52 4.48 -11.56
C ALA A 12 -6.99 5.88 -11.16
N VAL A 13 -6.94 6.19 -9.86
CA VAL A 13 -7.48 7.44 -9.33
C VAL A 13 -6.45 8.57 -9.29
N GLY A 14 -5.17 8.24 -9.35
CA GLY A 14 -4.12 9.24 -9.30
C GLY A 14 -2.71 8.68 -9.12
N THR A 15 -1.80 9.55 -8.72
CA THR A 15 -0.38 9.21 -8.61
C THR A 15 0.17 9.70 -7.27
N LEU A 16 0.78 8.79 -6.52
CA LEU A 16 1.64 9.10 -5.37
C LEU A 16 3.06 9.29 -5.86
N THR A 17 3.74 10.31 -5.37
CA THR A 17 5.07 10.70 -5.82
C THR A 17 5.98 10.99 -4.63
N GLN A 18 7.28 10.79 -4.83
CA GLN A 18 8.33 11.25 -3.93
C GLN A 18 9.32 12.11 -4.73
N ASP A 19 9.52 13.35 -4.28
CA ASP A 19 10.48 14.29 -4.86
C ASP A 19 11.92 13.98 -4.43
N ALA A 20 12.88 14.78 -4.93
CA ALA A 20 14.30 14.61 -4.60
C ALA A 20 14.62 14.86 -3.11
N ASN A 21 13.76 15.60 -2.40
CA ASN A 21 13.90 15.89 -0.97
C ASN A 21 13.18 14.84 -0.10
N GLY A 22 12.59 13.82 -0.70
CA GLY A 22 11.85 12.77 0.00
C GLY A 22 10.40 13.15 0.35
N LEU A 23 9.91 14.33 -0.09
CA LEU A 23 8.58 14.79 0.22
C LEU A 23 7.53 14.03 -0.59
N LEU A 24 6.50 13.53 0.09
CA LEU A 24 5.36 12.88 -0.56
C LEU A 24 4.45 13.91 -1.22
N GLY A 25 3.98 13.57 -2.42
CA GLY A 25 2.96 14.31 -3.14
C GLY A 25 1.91 13.37 -3.73
N PHE A 26 0.64 13.73 -3.67
CA PHE A 26 -0.44 12.97 -4.31
C PHE A 26 -1.26 13.88 -5.21
N ARG A 27 -1.58 13.39 -6.42
CA ARG A 27 -2.43 14.11 -7.36
C ARG A 27 -3.47 13.15 -7.94
N TYR A 28 -4.73 13.58 -7.97
CA TYR A 28 -5.76 12.86 -8.70
C TYR A 28 -5.51 12.89 -10.21
N GLY A 29 -5.88 11.81 -10.89
CA GLY A 29 -5.90 11.74 -12.35
C GLY A 29 -7.02 12.62 -12.90
N PRO A 30 -6.80 13.35 -14.00
CA PRO A 30 -7.86 14.13 -14.63
C PRO A 30 -9.05 13.26 -15.05
N GLU A 31 -8.81 12.02 -15.49
CA GLU A 31 -9.84 11.06 -15.86
C GLU A 31 -10.77 10.75 -14.68
N TRP A 32 -10.19 10.51 -13.50
CA TRP A 32 -10.95 10.26 -12.26
C TRP A 32 -11.75 11.49 -11.84
N LEU A 33 -11.18 12.69 -11.94
CA LEU A 33 -11.87 13.93 -11.58
C LEU A 33 -13.09 14.22 -12.48
N CYS A 34 -13.05 13.75 -13.72
CA CYS A 34 -14.16 13.88 -14.68
C CYS A 34 -15.15 12.71 -14.63
N GLN A 35 -14.85 11.65 -13.89
CA GLN A 35 -15.70 10.45 -13.84
C GLN A 35 -17.00 10.73 -13.07
N PRO A 36 -18.18 10.44 -13.64
CA PRO A 36 -19.43 10.52 -12.91
C PRO A 36 -19.40 9.60 -11.68
N GLY A 37 -19.70 10.15 -10.50
CA GLY A 37 -19.65 9.39 -9.25
C GLY A 37 -18.25 9.20 -8.66
N ALA A 38 -17.24 9.93 -9.14
CA ALA A 38 -15.92 9.96 -8.52
C ALA A 38 -16.02 10.28 -7.03
N ILE A 39 -15.26 9.55 -6.22
CA ILE A 39 -15.18 9.74 -4.77
C ILE A 39 -13.74 10.07 -4.35
N PRO A 40 -13.56 10.86 -3.28
CA PRO A 40 -12.23 11.11 -2.73
C PRO A 40 -11.68 9.85 -2.06
N LEU A 41 -10.36 9.64 -2.13
CA LEU A 41 -9.65 8.60 -1.38
C LEU A 41 -9.81 8.74 0.13
N SER A 42 -9.89 9.99 0.60
CA SER A 42 -10.04 10.32 2.01
C SER A 42 -10.74 11.66 2.16
N ARG A 43 -11.43 11.86 3.27
CA ARG A 43 -11.96 13.18 3.65
C ARG A 43 -10.85 14.25 3.76
N SER A 44 -9.62 13.85 4.05
CA SER A 44 -8.45 14.74 4.08
C SER A 44 -7.84 15.01 2.71
N LEU A 45 -8.28 14.28 1.68
CA LEU A 45 -7.85 14.39 0.28
C LEU A 45 -9.08 14.61 -0.61
N PRO A 46 -9.80 15.74 -0.50
CA PRO A 46 -10.97 16.02 -1.32
C PRO A 46 -10.62 16.04 -2.82
N LEU A 47 -11.59 15.74 -3.68
CA LEU A 47 -11.39 15.78 -5.13
C LEU A 47 -11.02 17.21 -5.58
N ARG A 48 -9.83 17.36 -6.16
CA ARG A 48 -9.33 18.60 -6.76
C ARG A 48 -8.20 18.31 -7.75
N GLY A 49 -7.94 19.24 -8.65
CA GLY A 49 -6.89 19.13 -9.68
C GLY A 49 -5.47 19.39 -9.17
N GLU A 50 -5.33 20.14 -8.07
CA GLU A 50 -4.05 20.47 -7.47
C GLU A 50 -3.50 19.35 -6.60
N SER A 51 -2.19 19.14 -6.68
CA SER A 51 -1.48 18.18 -5.86
C SER A 51 -1.59 18.49 -4.36
N PHE A 52 -1.65 17.43 -3.56
CA PHE A 52 -1.47 17.46 -2.11
C PHE A 52 0.00 17.19 -1.81
N HIS A 53 0.64 18.02 -0.99
CA HIS A 53 2.08 17.89 -0.68
C HIS A 53 2.33 17.72 0.81
N GLY A 54 3.38 16.96 1.13
CA GLY A 54 3.93 16.83 2.47
C GLY A 54 2.87 16.48 3.51
N LYS A 55 2.64 17.41 4.44
CA LYS A 55 1.68 17.26 5.55
C LYS A 55 0.23 16.97 5.12
N HIS A 56 -0.14 17.26 3.87
CA HIS A 56 -1.48 16.98 3.37
C HIS A 56 -1.63 15.58 2.77
N ALA A 57 -0.59 15.08 2.08
CA ALA A 57 -0.60 13.74 1.51
C ALA A 57 -0.23 12.68 2.55
N ARG A 58 0.84 12.93 3.31
CA ARG A 58 1.48 11.95 4.19
C ARG A 58 0.53 11.26 5.17
N PRO A 59 -0.39 11.94 5.89
CA PRO A 59 -1.23 11.27 6.89
C PRO A 59 -2.05 10.11 6.35
N PHE A 60 -2.60 10.23 5.14
CA PHE A 60 -3.37 9.15 4.53
C PHE A 60 -2.48 7.96 4.16
N PHE A 61 -1.40 8.21 3.40
CA PHE A 61 -0.52 7.14 2.91
C PHE A 61 0.30 6.48 4.02
N ALA A 62 0.76 7.25 5.02
CA ALA A 62 1.41 6.69 6.19
C ALA A 62 0.44 5.90 7.09
N GLY A 63 -0.85 6.22 7.06
CA GLY A 63 -1.90 5.50 7.78
C GLY A 63 -2.31 4.17 7.13
N ILE A 64 -1.88 3.91 5.90
CA ILE A 64 -2.04 2.62 5.22
C ILE A 64 -1.01 1.60 5.75
N LEU A 65 0.18 2.09 6.13
CA LEU A 65 1.27 1.28 6.64
C LEU A 65 1.00 0.80 8.06
N PRO A 66 1.63 -0.31 8.48
CA PRO A 66 1.63 -0.74 9.88
C PRO A 66 2.16 0.33 10.85
N ASP A 67 1.85 0.20 12.13
CA ASP A 67 2.35 1.13 13.16
C ASP A 67 3.84 0.87 13.46
N GLU A 68 4.45 1.68 14.34
CA GLU A 68 5.91 1.78 14.52
C GLU A 68 6.63 0.44 14.63
N GLY A 69 6.23 -0.46 15.54
CA GLY A 69 6.92 -1.74 15.75
C GLY A 69 6.99 -2.62 14.49
N PRO A 70 5.85 -3.06 13.92
CA PRO A 70 5.85 -3.81 12.67
C PRO A 70 6.47 -3.04 11.49
N ARG A 71 6.29 -1.71 11.41
CA ARG A 71 6.87 -0.87 10.36
C ARG A 71 8.40 -0.93 10.37
N GLN A 72 9.02 -0.83 11.54
CA GLN A 72 10.47 -0.92 11.70
C GLN A 72 10.99 -2.27 11.20
N GLN A 73 10.34 -3.36 11.58
CA GLN A 73 10.70 -4.71 11.15
C GLN A 73 10.57 -4.87 9.63
N ILE A 74 9.45 -4.43 9.06
CA ILE A 74 9.21 -4.47 7.61
C ILE A 74 10.26 -3.66 6.86
N ALA A 75 10.57 -2.44 7.31
CA ALA A 75 11.56 -1.59 6.68
C ALA A 75 12.95 -2.26 6.68
N ALA A 76 13.34 -2.88 7.81
CA ALA A 76 14.58 -3.64 7.91
C ALA A 76 14.64 -4.83 6.95
N ILE A 77 13.56 -5.62 6.85
CA ILE A 77 13.45 -6.76 5.92
C ILE A 77 13.57 -6.31 4.46
N LEU A 78 12.99 -5.15 4.14
CA LEU A 78 12.99 -4.60 2.80
C LEU A 78 14.28 -3.84 2.45
N GLY A 79 15.17 -3.61 3.41
CA GLY A 79 16.39 -2.82 3.22
C GLY A 79 16.13 -1.34 2.95
N VAL A 80 15.05 -0.78 3.49
CA VAL A 80 14.68 0.64 3.32
C VAL A 80 14.60 1.35 4.67
N SER A 81 14.63 2.68 4.65
CA SER A 81 14.44 3.47 5.88
C SER A 81 13.01 3.36 6.38
N GLU A 82 12.83 3.13 7.69
CA GLU A 82 11.52 3.13 8.37
C GLU A 82 10.75 4.45 8.20
N ARG A 83 11.46 5.55 7.94
CA ARG A 83 10.89 6.89 7.76
C ARG A 83 10.52 7.19 6.31
N ASN A 84 10.88 6.30 5.38
CA ASN A 84 10.58 6.46 3.97
C ASN A 84 9.27 5.72 3.63
N ASP A 85 8.15 6.36 3.97
CA ASP A 85 6.80 5.84 3.72
C ASP A 85 6.61 5.42 2.24
N PHE A 86 7.16 6.21 1.29
CA PHE A 86 7.09 5.87 -0.14
C PHE A 86 7.78 4.54 -0.46
N ALA A 87 9.01 4.35 0.02
CA ALA A 87 9.79 3.15 -0.28
C ALA A 87 9.16 1.89 0.32
N ILE A 88 8.50 2.01 1.48
CA ILE A 88 7.75 0.89 2.07
C ILE A 88 6.50 0.59 1.24
N LEU A 89 5.71 1.61 0.88
CA LEU A 89 4.52 1.46 0.03
C LEU A 89 4.84 0.89 -1.36
N GLU A 90 5.99 1.25 -1.93
CA GLU A 90 6.46 0.71 -3.21
C GLU A 90 6.65 -0.82 -3.16
N ARG A 91 6.93 -1.38 -1.97
CA ARG A 91 7.15 -2.82 -1.76
C ARG A 91 5.89 -3.54 -1.27
N ILE A 92 5.13 -2.96 -0.35
CA ILE A 92 4.01 -3.63 0.33
C ILE A 92 2.64 -2.98 0.09
N GLY A 93 2.55 -1.96 -0.74
CA GLY A 93 1.30 -1.23 -1.00
C GLY A 93 0.37 -1.87 -2.03
N GLY A 94 0.67 -3.08 -2.53
CA GLY A 94 -0.14 -3.70 -3.59
C GLY A 94 -1.54 -4.09 -3.13
N GLU A 95 -1.66 -4.53 -1.88
CA GLU A 95 -2.89 -4.99 -1.24
C GLU A 95 -3.02 -4.27 0.10
N CYS A 96 -3.76 -3.17 0.11
CA CYS A 96 -3.95 -2.36 1.30
C CYS A 96 -5.33 -2.60 1.91
N ALA A 97 -5.47 -2.25 3.19
CA ALA A 97 -6.78 -2.18 3.84
C ALA A 97 -7.76 -1.29 3.05
N GLY A 98 -8.97 -1.80 2.84
CA GLY A 98 -9.99 -1.12 2.03
C GLY A 98 -9.87 -1.46 0.55
N ALA A 99 -10.02 -0.45 -0.31
CA ALA A 99 -10.06 -0.61 -1.76
C ALA A 99 -8.84 0.00 -2.46
N VAL A 100 -7.79 0.39 -1.71
CA VAL A 100 -6.64 1.10 -2.28
C VAL A 100 -5.54 0.12 -2.65
N SER A 101 -4.92 0.33 -3.82
CA SER A 101 -3.70 -0.36 -4.22
C SER A 101 -2.68 0.65 -4.75
N LEU A 102 -1.41 0.47 -4.40
CA LEU A 102 -0.28 1.28 -4.86
C LEU A 102 0.70 0.40 -5.61
N LEU A 103 0.82 0.65 -6.91
CA LEU A 103 1.68 -0.13 -7.80
C LEU A 103 2.68 0.77 -8.52
N PRO A 104 3.92 0.30 -8.76
CA PRO A 104 4.85 0.99 -9.64
C PRO A 104 4.25 1.19 -11.04
N GLU A 105 4.70 2.24 -11.73
CA GLU A 105 4.31 2.43 -13.13
C GLU A 105 4.71 1.23 -13.99
N GLY A 106 3.82 0.86 -14.92
CA GLY A 106 4.01 -0.29 -15.80
C GLY A 106 3.72 -1.64 -15.13
N VAL A 107 3.49 -1.70 -13.81
CA VAL A 107 3.02 -2.92 -13.15
C VAL A 107 1.49 -2.95 -13.23
N PRO A 108 0.89 -3.93 -13.94
CA PRO A 108 -0.55 -4.03 -14.04
C PRO A 108 -1.17 -4.46 -12.70
N LEU A 109 -2.44 -4.09 -12.50
CA LEU A 109 -3.24 -4.74 -11.46
C LEU A 109 -3.33 -6.24 -11.75
N PRO A 110 -3.31 -7.09 -10.71
CA PRO A 110 -3.58 -8.52 -10.88
C PRO A 110 -4.93 -8.76 -11.60
N ASP A 111 -4.93 -9.72 -12.51
CA ASP A 111 -6.15 -10.15 -13.21
C ASP A 111 -7.12 -10.77 -12.18
N PRO A 112 -8.40 -10.37 -12.14
CA PRO A 112 -9.34 -10.90 -11.18
C PRO A 112 -9.66 -12.38 -11.41
N GLY A 113 -9.47 -12.89 -12.64
CA GLY A 113 -9.54 -14.32 -12.99
C GLY A 113 -8.29 -15.10 -12.60
N GLU A 114 -7.17 -14.43 -12.36
CA GLU A 114 -5.93 -15.01 -11.81
C GLU A 114 -5.85 -14.92 -10.28
N ARG A 115 -6.98 -14.85 -9.56
CA ARG A 115 -7.00 -15.06 -8.10
C ARG A 115 -6.55 -16.49 -7.79
N ARG A 116 -5.24 -16.70 -7.82
CA ARG A 116 -4.57 -17.90 -7.37
C ARG A 116 -4.58 -17.87 -5.85
N LEU A 117 -5.73 -18.22 -5.28
CA LEU A 117 -5.81 -18.52 -3.85
C LEU A 117 -4.87 -19.68 -3.59
N ARG A 118 -3.80 -19.41 -2.84
CA ARG A 118 -2.95 -20.46 -2.30
C ARG A 118 -3.68 -21.05 -1.10
N ARG A 119 -4.15 -22.30 -1.25
CA ARG A 119 -4.67 -23.05 -0.11
C ARG A 119 -3.53 -23.22 0.90
N LEU A 120 -3.84 -22.97 2.16
CA LEU A 120 -2.96 -23.20 3.28
C LEU A 120 -3.53 -24.38 4.06
N ASP A 121 -2.71 -25.40 4.30
CA ASP A 121 -3.07 -26.40 5.30
C ASP A 121 -2.81 -25.87 6.73
N GLU A 122 -3.21 -26.66 7.72
CA GLU A 122 -3.07 -26.27 9.12
C GLU A 122 -1.60 -26.14 9.56
N SER A 123 -0.71 -26.96 9.00
CA SER A 123 0.72 -26.93 9.32
C SER A 123 1.36 -25.67 8.75
N GLU A 124 1.10 -25.36 7.47
CA GLU A 124 1.56 -24.14 6.82
C GLU A 124 1.05 -22.89 7.55
N LEU A 125 -0.22 -22.89 7.98
CA LEU A 125 -0.80 -21.76 8.71
C LEU A 125 -0.09 -21.57 10.07
N ARG A 126 0.19 -22.65 10.79
CA ARG A 126 0.95 -22.58 12.06
C ARG A 126 2.36 -22.03 11.85
N GLU A 127 3.05 -22.45 10.79
CA GLU A 127 4.38 -21.93 10.44
C GLU A 127 4.33 -20.43 10.14
N ILE A 128 3.36 -19.99 9.35
CA ILE A 128 3.14 -18.57 9.05
C ILE A 128 2.90 -17.78 10.34
N VAL A 129 2.00 -18.25 11.21
CA VAL A 129 1.68 -17.58 12.48
C VAL A 129 2.92 -17.48 13.39
N ALA A 130 3.74 -18.54 13.45
CA ALA A 130 4.99 -18.54 14.20
C ALA A 130 6.04 -17.56 13.61
N GLU A 131 6.01 -17.31 12.30
CA GLU A 131 6.91 -16.37 11.62
C GLU A 131 6.49 -14.90 11.84
N LEU A 132 5.20 -14.60 12.05
CA LEU A 132 4.67 -13.23 12.09
C LEU A 132 5.40 -12.25 13.04
N PRO A 133 5.82 -12.62 14.26
CA PRO A 133 6.56 -11.71 15.13
C PRO A 133 7.91 -11.25 14.56
N ARG A 134 8.48 -12.01 13.61
CA ARG A 134 9.76 -11.74 12.94
C ARG A 134 9.56 -11.18 11.53
N ARG A 135 8.48 -11.57 10.85
CA ARG A 135 8.12 -11.13 9.50
C ARG A 135 6.64 -10.73 9.43
N PRO A 136 6.29 -9.52 9.90
CA PRO A 136 4.92 -9.03 9.82
C PRO A 136 4.44 -8.98 8.38
N LEU A 137 3.17 -9.36 8.15
CA LEU A 137 2.53 -9.36 6.83
C LEU A 137 3.30 -10.15 5.75
N LEU A 138 4.16 -11.09 6.17
CA LEU A 138 5.06 -11.84 5.28
C LEU A 138 5.93 -10.93 4.39
N ALA A 139 6.28 -9.74 4.89
CA ALA A 139 7.05 -8.76 4.15
C ALA A 139 8.32 -9.35 3.53
N GLY A 140 8.59 -8.95 2.29
CA GLY A 140 9.75 -9.42 1.52
C GLY A 140 9.63 -10.85 0.97
N ARG A 141 8.54 -11.59 1.22
CA ARG A 141 8.27 -12.82 0.46
C ARG A 141 7.84 -12.47 -0.97
N GLU A 142 8.29 -13.27 -1.92
CA GLU A 142 7.93 -13.11 -3.32
C GLU A 142 6.42 -13.17 -3.52
N GLY A 143 5.90 -12.26 -4.36
CA GLY A 143 4.47 -12.16 -4.64
C GLY A 143 3.62 -11.56 -3.52
N VAL A 144 4.16 -11.28 -2.33
CA VAL A 144 3.40 -10.70 -1.22
C VAL A 144 3.61 -9.19 -1.15
N ARG A 145 2.52 -8.43 -1.30
CA ARG A 145 2.51 -6.97 -1.21
C ARG A 145 1.39 -6.47 -0.28
N LEU A 146 1.33 -7.01 0.93
CA LEU A 146 0.27 -6.73 1.91
C LEU A 146 0.62 -5.54 2.83
N SER A 147 -0.30 -4.60 2.97
CA SER A 147 -0.25 -3.50 3.95
C SER A 147 -1.52 -3.44 4.78
N LEU A 148 -1.37 -3.52 6.10
CA LEU A 148 -2.48 -3.45 7.04
C LEU A 148 -2.03 -2.70 8.30
N ALA A 149 -2.70 -1.59 8.59
CA ALA A 149 -2.42 -0.74 9.74
C ALA A 149 -2.61 -1.45 11.09
N GLY A 150 -2.00 -0.93 12.15
CA GLY A 150 -2.06 -1.47 13.51
C GLY A 150 -0.71 -1.97 14.04
N ALA A 151 -0.64 -2.12 15.36
CA ALA A 151 0.61 -2.41 16.08
C ALA A 151 0.95 -3.89 16.26
N GLN A 152 -0.01 -4.81 16.03
CA GLN A 152 0.20 -6.24 16.23
C GLN A 152 0.62 -6.96 14.94
N GLY A 153 1.45 -7.99 15.09
CA GLY A 153 1.75 -8.94 14.02
C GLY A 153 0.48 -9.70 13.64
N LYS A 154 0.02 -9.51 12.40
CA LYS A 154 -1.20 -10.12 11.87
C LYS A 154 -1.04 -10.40 10.39
N LEU A 155 -1.93 -11.23 9.87
CA LEU A 155 -2.02 -11.56 8.46
C LEU A 155 -3.50 -11.67 8.06
N PRO A 156 -3.97 -10.90 7.06
CA PRO A 156 -5.28 -11.15 6.47
C PRO A 156 -5.26 -12.45 5.66
N VAL A 157 -6.28 -13.28 5.83
CA VAL A 157 -6.49 -14.53 5.08
C VAL A 157 -7.91 -14.56 4.52
N VAL A 158 -8.11 -15.34 3.46
CA VAL A 158 -9.44 -15.62 2.88
C VAL A 158 -9.89 -16.98 3.41
N ILE A 159 -11.12 -17.04 3.92
CA ILE A 159 -11.77 -18.25 4.46
C ILE A 159 -12.88 -18.67 3.50
#